data_AF-A0AA38GLC6-F1
#
_entry.id   AF-A0AA38GLC6-F1
#
_cell.length_a   1.000
_cell.length_b   1.000
_cell.length_c   1.000
_cell.angle_alpha   90.00
_cell.angle_beta   90.00
_cell.angle_gamma   90.00
#
_symmetry.space_group_name_H-M   'P 1'
#
loop_
_entity.id
_entity.type
_entity.pdbx_description
1 polymer ?
#
loop_
_entity_poly.entity_id
_entity_poly.type
_entity_poly.pdbx_seq_one_letter_code
_entity_poly.pdbx_strand_id
1 'polypeptide(L)'
;TSSNYYPQGNDLAESTNENLIRIVKRTMDVNQRQWHTKLRNSLWADTITMKKSISTSPYKLVYGKEARIPLSLELAQQLDFEGADQIEIGI
;
A
#
# COMPACT_ATOMS: atom_id res chain seq x y z
N THR A 1 18.91 -9.92 -1.36
CA THR A 1 19.33 -11.26 -1.80
C THR A 1 19.56 -12.11 -0.56
N SER A 2 18.56 -12.91 -0.14
CA SER A 2 18.76 -13.88 0.94
C SER A 2 19.51 -15.09 0.35
N SER A 3 20.64 -15.43 0.96
CA SER A 3 21.40 -16.65 0.64
C SER A 3 20.82 -17.80 1.46
N ASN A 4 20.66 -18.99 0.87
CA ASN A 4 20.20 -20.23 1.55
C ASN A 4 21.08 -20.67 2.75
N TYR A 5 22.16 -19.94 3.04
CA TYR A 5 23.17 -20.31 4.01
C TYR A 5 23.01 -19.68 5.41
N TYR A 6 21.98 -18.86 5.65
CA TYR A 6 21.84 -18.15 6.93
C TYR A 6 20.42 -18.22 7.54
N PRO A 7 19.95 -19.41 7.95
CA PRO A 7 18.60 -19.58 8.52
C PRO A 7 18.42 -18.81 9.84
N GLN A 8 19.43 -18.81 10.72
CA GLN A 8 19.33 -18.23 12.08
C GLN A 8 19.11 -16.71 12.15
N GLY A 9 19.39 -15.98 11.07
CA GLY A 9 19.15 -14.52 10.99
C GLY A 9 17.90 -14.16 10.19
N ASN A 10 17.27 -15.14 9.54
CA ASN A 10 16.20 -14.91 8.59
C ASN A 10 14.81 -15.19 9.16
N ASP A 11 14.70 -15.74 10.38
CA ASP A 11 13.45 -16.10 11.04
C ASP A 11 12.45 -14.92 11.11
N LEU A 12 12.94 -13.72 11.44
CA LEU A 12 12.09 -12.52 11.50
C LEU A 12 11.64 -12.07 10.10
N ALA A 13 12.54 -12.15 9.11
CA ALA A 13 12.22 -11.80 7.73
C ALA A 13 11.23 -12.82 7.12
N GLU A 14 11.39 -14.10 7.43
CA GLU A 14 10.51 -15.18 7.01
C GLU A 14 9.11 -15.04 7.63
N SER A 15 9.02 -14.85 8.95
CA SER A 15 7.73 -14.59 9.62
C SER A 15 7.03 -13.33 9.11
N THR A 16 7.80 -12.27 8.85
CA THR A 16 7.26 -11.02 8.26
C THR A 16 6.75 -11.27 6.84
N ASN A 17 7.51 -12.00 6.02
CA ASN A 17 7.13 -12.34 4.65
C ASN A 17 5.87 -13.24 4.62
N GLU A 18 5.78 -14.23 5.49
CA GLU A 18 4.59 -15.08 5.61
C GLU A 18 3.34 -14.29 5.99
N ASN A 19 3.46 -13.37 6.94
CA ASN A 19 2.36 -12.49 7.34
C ASN A 19 1.92 -11.58 6.19
N LEU A 20 2.87 -11.00 5.45
CA LEU A 20 2.59 -10.18 4.27
C LEU A 20 1.86 -10.99 3.20
N ILE A 21 2.33 -12.20 2.90
CA ILE A 21 1.69 -13.11 1.94
C ILE A 21 0.24 -13.41 2.37
N ARG A 22 0.01 -13.67 3.67
CA ARG A 22 -1.34 -13.95 4.18
C ARG A 22 -2.29 -12.77 4.05
N ILE A 23 -1.82 -11.56 4.37
CA ILE A 23 -2.59 -10.31 4.23
C ILE A 23 -2.94 -10.08 2.76
N VAL A 24 -1.94 -10.18 1.87
CA VAL A 24 -2.13 -10.02 0.42
C VAL A 24 -3.15 -11.03 -0.10
N LYS A 25 -3.02 -12.33 0.26
CA LYS A 25 -3.99 -13.37 -0.14
C LYS A 25 -5.41 -13.04 0.32
N ARG A 26 -5.60 -12.63 1.57
CA ARG A 26 -6.92 -12.27 2.10
C ARG A 26 -7.52 -11.04 1.40
N THR A 27 -6.70 -10.02 1.13
CA THR A 27 -7.13 -8.83 0.39
C THR A 27 -7.44 -9.14 -1.08
N MET A 28 -6.68 -10.04 -1.70
CA MET A 28 -6.94 -10.53 -3.05
C MET A 28 -8.25 -11.31 -3.11
N ASP A 29 -8.53 -12.18 -2.14
CA ASP A 29 -9.77 -12.98 -2.11
C ASP A 29 -11.04 -12.11 -2.05
N VAL A 30 -10.99 -11.01 -1.28
CA VAL A 30 -12.12 -10.08 -1.11
C VAL A 30 -12.28 -9.13 -2.32
N ASN A 31 -11.22 -8.78 -3.02
CA ASN A 31 -11.22 -7.76 -4.09
C ASN A 31 -10.29 -8.11 -5.26
N GLN A 32 -10.42 -9.32 -5.83
CA GLN A 32 -9.50 -9.88 -6.84
C GLN A 32 -9.24 -8.96 -8.04
N ARG A 33 -10.18 -8.07 -8.40
CA ARG A 33 -10.03 -7.20 -9.57
C ARG A 33 -9.22 -5.93 -9.32
N GLN A 34 -9.05 -5.49 -8.07
CA GLN A 34 -8.45 -4.18 -7.74
C GLN A 34 -7.25 -4.24 -6.77
N TRP A 35 -6.74 -5.43 -6.45
CA TRP A 35 -5.63 -5.58 -5.48
C TRP A 35 -4.39 -4.74 -5.84
N HIS A 36 -4.05 -4.66 -7.13
CA HIS A 36 -2.87 -3.95 -7.61
C HIS A 36 -3.00 -2.43 -7.41
N THR A 37 -4.20 -1.88 -7.65
CA THR A 37 -4.52 -0.48 -7.38
C THR A 37 -4.47 -0.19 -5.89
N LYS A 38 -5.11 -1.02 -5.04
CA LYS A 38 -5.08 -0.81 -3.58
C LYS A 38 -3.67 -0.92 -3.00
N LEU A 39 -2.86 -1.85 -3.49
CA LEU A 39 -1.45 -1.99 -3.09
C LEU A 39 -0.64 -0.75 -3.48
N ARG A 40 -0.76 -0.29 -4.73
CA ARG A 40 -0.11 0.93 -5.21
C ARG A 40 -0.50 2.16 -4.38
N ASN A 41 -1.78 2.31 -4.08
CA ASN A 41 -2.30 3.42 -3.28
C ASN A 41 -1.75 3.38 -1.84
N SER A 42 -1.73 2.19 -1.23
CA SER A 42 -1.18 1.99 0.12
C SER A 42 0.31 2.29 0.20
N LEU A 43 1.10 1.82 -0.77
CA LEU A 43 2.52 2.15 -0.89
C LEU A 43 2.72 3.66 -1.04
N TRP A 44 1.94 4.32 -1.89
CA TRP A 44 2.02 5.76 -2.05
C TRP A 44 1.69 6.49 -0.75
N ALA A 45 0.62 6.10 -0.07
CA ALA A 45 0.26 6.67 1.23
C ALA A 45 1.40 6.52 2.26
N ASP A 46 2.01 5.34 2.38
CA ASP A 46 3.13 5.13 3.31
C ASP A 46 4.37 6.00 2.98
N THR A 47 4.60 6.30 1.69
CA THR A 47 5.73 7.15 1.27
C THR A 47 5.52 8.64 1.58
N ILE A 48 4.28 9.14 1.48
CA ILE A 48 3.98 10.57 1.66
C ILE A 48 3.48 10.91 3.07
N THR A 49 3.01 9.91 3.83
CA THR A 49 2.51 10.11 5.19
C THR A 49 3.66 10.38 6.14
N MET A 50 3.46 11.35 7.04
CA MET A 50 4.41 11.64 8.11
C MET A 50 4.51 10.45 9.06
N LYS A 51 5.70 9.90 9.22
CA LYS A 51 5.96 8.83 10.18
C LYS A 51 6.34 9.47 11.51
N LYS A 52 5.57 9.16 12.57
CA LYS A 52 5.76 9.72 13.92
C LYS A 52 7.18 9.48 14.49
N SER A 53 7.83 8.39 14.11
CA SER A 53 9.20 8.07 14.53
C SER A 53 10.26 8.99 13.94
N ILE A 54 10.04 9.54 12.74
CA ILE A 54 10.98 10.42 12.03
C ILE A 54 10.45 11.86 11.87
N SER A 55 9.27 12.14 12.41
CA SER A 55 8.57 13.44 12.37
C SER A 55 8.48 14.07 10.97
N THR A 56 8.57 13.27 9.92
CA THR A 56 8.56 13.69 8.51
C THR A 56 8.06 12.55 7.62
N SER A 57 7.76 12.82 6.36
CA SER A 57 7.46 11.77 5.40
C SER A 57 8.74 11.16 4.82
N PRO A 58 8.78 9.84 4.55
CA PRO A 58 9.90 9.22 3.85
C PRO A 58 10.25 9.92 2.53
N TYR A 59 9.25 10.37 1.76
CA TYR A 59 9.47 11.11 0.53
C TYR A 59 10.24 12.43 0.76
N LYS A 60 9.81 13.22 1.74
CA LYS A 60 10.46 14.50 2.06
C LYS A 60 11.90 14.29 2.54
N LEU A 61 12.16 13.21 3.27
CA LEU A 61 13.50 12.87 3.72
C LEU A 61 14.45 12.57 2.55
N VAL A 62 13.97 11.89 1.51
CA VAL A 62 14.79 11.51 0.34
C VAL A 62 14.97 12.68 -0.64
N TYR A 63 13.91 13.44 -0.91
CA TYR A 63 13.90 14.44 -1.99
C TYR A 63 13.94 15.89 -1.52
N GLY A 64 13.89 16.14 -0.20
CA GLY A 64 13.96 17.48 0.38
C GLY A 64 12.72 18.35 0.17
N LYS A 65 11.63 17.82 -0.38
CA LYS A 65 10.38 18.55 -0.67
C LYS A 65 9.14 17.72 -0.40
N GLU A 66 8.00 18.36 -0.22
CA GLU A 66 6.72 17.67 -0.09
C GLU A 66 6.35 16.91 -1.36
N ALA A 67 5.76 15.72 -1.17
CA ALA A 67 5.27 14.92 -2.28
C ALA A 67 4.02 15.56 -2.90
N ARG A 68 3.87 15.43 -4.22
CA ARG A 68 2.63 15.75 -4.94
C ARG A 68 1.97 14.47 -5.39
N ILE A 69 0.66 14.39 -5.26
CA ILE A 69 -0.12 13.23 -5.71
C ILE A 69 0.00 13.12 -7.24
N PRO A 70 0.32 11.94 -7.80
CA PRO A 70 0.34 11.73 -9.24
C PRO A 70 -1.09 11.77 -9.81
N LEU A 71 -1.29 12.37 -10.98
CA LEU A 71 -2.59 12.45 -11.65
C LEU A 71 -3.29 11.09 -11.82
N SER A 72 -2.51 10.03 -12.09
CA SER A 72 -3.03 8.66 -12.21
C SER A 72 -3.50 8.03 -10.89
N LEU A 73 -3.19 8.64 -9.75
CA LEU A 73 -3.72 8.25 -8.45
C LEU A 73 -4.98 9.04 -8.12
N GLU A 74 -4.99 10.33 -8.48
CA GLU A 74 -6.14 11.22 -8.32
C GLU A 74 -7.34 10.73 -9.15
N LEU A 75 -7.12 10.37 -10.41
CA LEU A 75 -8.15 9.76 -11.27
C LEU A 75 -8.67 8.43 -10.71
N ALA A 76 -7.79 7.62 -10.12
CA ALA A 76 -8.18 6.34 -9.53
C ALA A 76 -9.01 6.51 -8.25
N GLN A 77 -8.75 7.55 -7.46
CA GLN A 77 -9.59 7.92 -6.32
C GLN A 77 -10.96 8.40 -6.78
N GLN A 78 -11.02 9.26 -7.80
CA GLN A 78 -12.28 9.79 -8.36
C GLN A 78 -13.19 8.68 -8.90
N LEU A 79 -12.63 7.71 -9.62
CA LEU A 79 -13.38 6.56 -10.14
C LEU A 79 -13.85 5.59 -9.05
N ASP A 80 -13.14 5.49 -7.92
CA ASP A 80 -13.59 4.71 -6.75
C ASP A 80 -14.76 5.40 -6.02
N PHE A 81 -14.87 6.74 -6.06
CA PHE A 81 -16.02 7.49 -5.51
C PHE A 81 -17.27 7.39 -6.40
N GLU A 82 -17.15 7.48 -7.73
CA GLU A 82 -18.29 7.31 -8.66
C GLU A 82 -18.91 5.91 -8.63
N GLY A 83 -18.14 4.88 -8.26
CA GLY A 83 -18.63 3.51 -8.11
C GLY A 83 -19.39 3.24 -6.80
N ALA A 84 -19.23 4.10 -5.79
CA ALA A 84 -19.92 3.97 -4.51
C ALA A 84 -21.29 4.69 -4.48
N ASP A 85 -21.48 5.71 -5.32
CA ASP A 85 -22.70 6.53 -5.38
C ASP A 85 -23.83 5.93 -6.24
N GLN A 86 -23.68 4.69 -6.75
CA GLN A 86 -24.74 3.99 -7.51
C GLN A 86 -25.50 2.91 -6.73
N ILE A 87 -25.27 2.76 -5.41
CA ILE A 87 -25.97 1.75 -4.58
C ILE A 87 -27.06 2.37 -3.67
N GLU A 88 -27.29 3.69 -3.68
CA GLU A 88 -28.39 4.32 -2.93
C GLU A 88 -29.40 5.07 -3.82
N ILE A 89 -29.94 4.42 -4.85
CA ILE A 89 -31.26 4.81 -5.38
C ILE A 89 -32.07 3.54 -5.67
N GLY A 90 -32.97 3.19 -4.75
CA GLY A 90 -34.14 2.35 -5.03
C GLY A 90 -34.17 0.98 -4.35
N ILE A 91 -34.64 0.94 -3.09
CA ILE A 91 -35.83 0.17 -2.68
C ILE A 91 -36.64 1.05 -1.73
#